data_AF-A0A7I8DDD4-F1
#
_entry.id   AF-A0A7I8DDD4-F1
#
_cell.length_a   1.000
_cell.length_b   1.000
_cell.length_c   1.000
_cell.angle_alpha   90.00
_cell.angle_beta   90.00
_cell.angle_gamma   90.00
#
_symmetry.space_group_name_H-M   'P 1'
#
loop_
_entity.id
_entity.type
_entity.pdbx_description
1 polymer ?
#
loop_
_entity_poly.entity_id
_entity_poly.type
_entity_poly.pdbx_seq_one_letter_code
_entity_poly.pdbx_strand_id
1 'polypeptide(L)'
;MILFISGLFFFALQPVSHALNAEIAPEENRGAAFGMHNFISESGAVLSPVVSGVLRDSTGNWGTPLILDGVLLVASCLFVLGISTKAVQHAAGKSGTASM
;
A
#
# COMPACT_ATOMS: atom_id res chain seq x y z
N MET A 1 10.45 13.11 18.83
CA MET A 1 11.45 12.49 17.93
C MET A 1 10.83 11.36 17.10
N ILE A 2 10.14 10.37 17.70
CA ILE A 2 9.52 9.25 16.97
C ILE A 2 8.52 9.68 15.88
N LEU A 3 7.62 10.63 16.18
CA LEU A 3 6.63 11.14 15.21
C LEU A 3 7.28 11.92 14.05
N PHE A 4 8.37 12.64 14.33
CA PHE A 4 9.09 13.39 13.31
C PHE A 4 9.76 12.46 12.30
N ILE A 5 10.45 11.43 12.80
CA ILE A 5 11.14 10.45 11.96
C ILE A 5 10.12 9.64 11.16
N SER A 6 9.10 9.09 11.80
CA SER A 6 8.05 8.32 11.11
C SER A 6 7.28 9.16 10.08
N GLY A 7 6.94 10.40 10.43
CA GLY A 7 6.29 11.34 9.51
C GLY A 7 7.16 11.66 8.29
N LEU A 8 8.45 11.93 8.49
CA LEU A 8 9.39 12.22 7.40
C LEU A 8 9.42 11.08 6.38
N PHE A 9 9.57 9.83 6.84
CA PHE A 9 9.58 8.67 5.95
C PHE A 9 8.24 8.44 5.26
N PHE A 10 7.13 8.56 5.99
CA PHE A 10 5.79 8.37 5.44
C PHE A 10 5.52 9.35 4.29
N PHE A 11 5.73 10.65 4.52
CA PHE A 11 5.49 11.68 3.51
C PHE A 11 6.51 11.64 2.36
N ALA A 12 7.74 11.20 2.60
CA ALA A 12 8.74 11.05 1.53
C ALA A 12 8.43 9.88 0.59
N LEU A 13 7.87 8.78 1.11
CA LEU A 13 7.59 7.58 0.32
C LEU A 13 6.29 7.65 -0.50
N GLN A 14 5.29 8.39 -0.03
CA GLN A 14 4.02 8.55 -0.76
C GLN A 14 4.18 8.99 -2.22
N PRO A 15 4.90 10.08 -2.57
CA PRO A 15 5.00 10.53 -3.95
C PRO A 15 5.74 9.52 -4.83
N VAL A 16 6.72 8.80 -4.28
CA VAL A 16 7.45 7.74 -5.01
C VAL A 16 6.52 6.59 -5.35
N SER A 17 5.68 6.17 -4.40
CA SER A 17 4.69 5.10 -4.62
C SER A 17 3.63 5.49 -5.66
N HIS A 18 3.12 6.72 -5.59
CA HIS A 18 2.15 7.21 -6.58
C HIS A 18 2.74 7.34 -7.99
N ALA A 19 3.98 7.81 -8.11
CA ALA A 19 4.68 7.86 -9.40
C ALA A 19 4.86 6.46 -10.01
N LEU A 20 5.28 5.48 -9.18
CA LEU A 20 5.41 4.09 -9.62
C LEU A 20 4.06 3.50 -10.08
N ASN A 21 2.97 3.82 -9.37
CA ASN A 21 1.63 3.39 -9.78
C ASN A 21 1.20 3.97 -11.13
N ALA A 22 1.57 5.23 -11.44
CA ALA A 22 1.31 5.86 -12.74
C ALA A 22 2.12 5.26 -13.89
N GLU A 23 3.34 4.80 -13.61
CA GLU A 23 4.24 4.19 -14.58
C GLU A 23 3.80 2.77 -14.95
N ILE A 24 3.26 2.01 -13.99
CA ILE A 24 2.77 0.64 -14.21
C ILE A 24 1.39 0.65 -14.91
N ALA A 25 0.56 1.67 -14.69
CA ALA A 25 -0.78 1.73 -15.24
C ALA A 25 -0.80 2.16 -16.73
N PRO A 26 -1.56 1.48 -17.61
CA PRO A 26 -1.78 1.91 -19.00
C PRO A 26 -2.40 3.31 -19.06
N GLU A 27 -2.04 4.12 -20.05
CA GLU A 27 -2.42 5.55 -20.12
C GLU A 27 -3.94 5.76 -20.03
N GLU A 28 -4.71 4.93 -20.73
CA GLU A 28 -6.19 4.98 -20.74
C GLU A 28 -6.81 4.66 -19.37
N ASN A 29 -6.12 3.87 -18.54
CA ASN A 29 -6.62 3.37 -17.26
C ASN A 29 -5.96 4.00 -16.03
N ARG A 30 -5.09 5.01 -16.19
CA ARG A 30 -4.40 5.67 -15.06
C ARG A 30 -5.38 6.20 -14.01
N GLY A 31 -6.47 6.84 -14.43
CA GLY A 31 -7.50 7.36 -13.53
C GLY A 31 -8.18 6.26 -12.71
N ALA A 32 -8.53 5.14 -13.34
CA ALA A 32 -9.12 3.99 -12.65
C ALA A 32 -8.13 3.30 -11.71
N ALA A 33 -6.85 3.16 -12.11
CA ALA A 33 -5.80 2.59 -11.27
C ALA A 33 -5.56 3.42 -10.01
N PHE A 34 -5.52 4.76 -10.13
CA PHE A 34 -5.45 5.65 -8.97
C PHE A 34 -6.72 5.61 -8.11
N GLY A 35 -7.90 5.56 -8.73
CA GLY A 35 -9.17 5.40 -8.01
C GLY A 35 -9.22 4.13 -7.16
N MET A 36 -8.80 3.00 -7.73
CA MET A 36 -8.72 1.71 -7.02
C MET A 36 -7.70 1.77 -5.87
N HIS A 37 -6.51 2.34 -6.12
CA HIS A 37 -5.49 2.52 -5.09
C HIS A 37 -6.02 3.35 -3.92
N ASN A 38 -6.61 4.52 -4.20
CA ASN A 38 -7.19 5.38 -3.17
C ASN A 38 -8.32 4.67 -2.41
N PHE A 39 -9.21 3.97 -3.13
CA PHE A 39 -10.30 3.24 -2.49
C PHE A 39 -9.79 2.18 -1.51
N ILE A 40 -8.80 1.37 -1.91
CA ILE A 40 -8.21 0.34 -1.04
C ILE A 40 -7.54 1.00 0.18
N SER A 41 -6.74 2.04 -0.05
CA SER A 41 -5.99 2.73 1.00
C SER A 41 -6.92 3.37 2.03
N GLU A 42 -7.93 4.12 1.59
CA GLU A 42 -8.89 4.78 2.49
C GLU A 42 -9.80 3.78 3.19
N SER A 43 -10.20 2.69 2.51
CA SER A 43 -10.94 1.60 3.17
C SER A 43 -10.13 0.99 4.31
N GLY A 44 -8.83 0.75 4.09
CA GLY A 44 -7.93 0.29 5.14
C GLY A 44 -7.78 1.29 6.29
N ALA A 45 -7.65 2.58 5.97
CA ALA A 45 -7.54 3.66 6.96
C ALA A 45 -8.79 3.79 7.84
N VAL A 46 -9.98 3.59 7.27
CA VAL A 46 -11.25 3.59 8.03
C VAL A 46 -11.40 2.33 8.88
N LEU A 47 -11.01 1.16 8.36
CA LEU A 47 -11.16 -0.11 9.07
C LEU A 47 -10.15 -0.28 10.21
N SER A 48 -8.93 0.26 10.07
CA SER A 48 -7.85 0.07 11.04
C SER A 48 -8.22 0.52 12.48
N PRO A 49 -8.72 1.74 12.73
CA PRO A 49 -9.11 2.16 14.07
C PRO A 49 -10.22 1.30 14.68
N VAL A 50 -11.16 0.83 13.86
CA VAL A 50 -12.26 -0.04 14.32
C VAL A 50 -11.71 -1.38 14.80
N VAL A 51 -10.86 -2.02 13.98
CA VAL A 51 -10.25 -3.31 14.33
C VAL A 51 -9.34 -3.16 15.54
N SER A 52 -8.45 -2.17 15.55
CA SER A 52 -7.51 -1.92 16.65
C SER A 52 -8.23 -1.52 17.94
N GLY A 53 -9.31 -0.76 17.86
CA GLY A 53 -10.16 -0.39 18.99
C GLY A 53 -10.84 -1.60 19.62
N VAL A 54 -11.52 -2.42 18.82
CA VAL A 54 -12.17 -3.66 19.30
C VAL A 54 -11.14 -4.61 19.93
N LEU A 55 -9.99 -4.76 19.28
CA LEU A 55 -8.96 -5.67 19.77
C LEU A 55 -8.38 -5.18 21.10
N ARG A 56 -8.16 -3.87 21.24
CA ARG A 56 -7.78 -3.25 22.52
C ARG A 56 -8.84 -3.45 23.59
N ASP A 57 -10.11 -3.20 23.29
CA ASP A 57 -11.19 -3.25 24.29
C ASP A 57 -11.43 -4.69 24.76
N SER A 58 -11.22 -5.68 23.89
CA SER A 58 -11.31 -7.09 24.26
C SER A 58 -10.12 -7.62 25.08
N THR A 59 -8.89 -7.18 24.80
CA THR A 59 -7.69 -7.68 25.52
C THR A 59 -7.24 -6.77 26.67
N GLY A 60 -7.76 -5.55 26.73
CA GLY A 60 -7.34 -4.50 27.67
C GLY A 60 -5.92 -3.97 27.42
N ASN A 61 -5.22 -4.43 26.37
CA ASN A 61 -3.82 -4.11 26.11
C ASN A 61 -3.60 -3.58 24.69
N TRP A 62 -2.83 -2.50 24.58
CA TRP A 62 -2.39 -1.94 23.30
C TRP A 62 -1.34 -2.80 22.56
N GLY A 63 -0.75 -3.78 23.24
CA GLY A 63 0.19 -4.71 22.62
C GLY A 63 -0.46 -5.60 21.55
N THR A 64 -1.72 -6.00 21.71
CA THR A 64 -2.38 -6.90 20.76
C THR A 64 -2.62 -6.25 19.38
N PRO A 65 -3.19 -5.02 19.29
CA PRO A 65 -3.25 -4.29 18.02
C PRO A 65 -1.88 -4.10 17.37
N LEU A 66 -0.87 -3.73 18.15
CA LEU A 66 0.47 -3.49 17.63
C LEU A 66 1.12 -4.75 17.02
N ILE A 67 0.91 -5.91 17.63
CA ILE A 67 1.39 -7.19 17.09
C ILE A 67 0.63 -7.53 15.81
N LEU A 68 -0.69 -7.28 15.76
CA LEU A 68 -1.48 -7.49 14.54
C LEU A 68 -0.95 -6.64 13.38
N ASP A 69 -0.68 -5.36 13.61
CA ASP A 69 -0.08 -4.46 12.61
C ASP A 69 1.28 -4.98 12.13
N GLY A 70 2.12 -5.45 13.06
CA GLY A 70 3.43 -6.05 12.73
C GLY A 70 3.31 -7.32 11.88
N VAL A 71 2.37 -8.20 12.21
CA VAL A 71 2.10 -9.42 11.43
C VAL A 71 1.57 -9.07 10.03
N LEU A 72 0.66 -8.11 9.91
CA LEU A 72 0.14 -7.64 8.63
C LEU A 72 1.25 -7.04 7.75
N LEU A 73 2.18 -6.28 8.33
CA LEU A 73 3.32 -5.72 7.61
C LEU A 73 4.25 -6.82 7.07
N VAL A 74 4.59 -7.81 7.91
CA VAL A 74 5.42 -8.95 7.49
C VAL A 74 4.72 -9.76 6.41
N ALA A 75 3.42 -10.06 6.57
CA ALA A 75 2.64 -10.78 5.57
C ALA A 75 2.58 -10.02 4.23
N SER A 76 2.39 -8.70 4.28
CA SER A 76 2.41 -7.83 3.09
C SER A 76 3.77 -7.88 2.38
N CYS A 77 4.87 -7.82 3.14
CA CYS A 77 6.22 -7.93 2.60
C CYS A 77 6.43 -9.28 1.89
N LEU A 78 6.04 -10.38 2.53
CA LEU A 78 6.13 -11.72 1.92
C LEU A 78 5.26 -11.86 0.67
N PHE A 79 4.06 -11.28 0.68
CA PHE A 79 3.18 -11.28 -0.47
C PHE A 79 3.79 -10.52 -1.66
N VAL A 80 4.36 -9.34 -1.42
CA VAL A 80 5.07 -8.56 -2.44
C VAL A 80 6.28 -9.31 -2.99
N LEU A 81 7.08 -9.96 -2.14
CA LEU A 81 8.20 -10.78 -2.58
C LEU A 81 7.77 -12.03 -3.37
N GLY A 82 6.59 -12.59 -3.07
CA GLY A 82 6.01 -13.72 -3.78
C GLY A 82 5.45 -13.38 -5.16
N ILE A 83 5.10 -12.11 -5.42
CA ILE A 83 4.66 -11.66 -6.74
C ILE A 83 5.88 -11.62 -7.67
N SER A 84 6.03 -12.65 -8.51
CA SER A 84 7.12 -12.71 -9.48
C SER A 84 7.06 -11.52 -10.44
N THR A 85 8.13 -10.73 -10.46
CA THR A 85 8.34 -9.52 -11.29
C THR A 85 8.01 -9.71 -12.77
N LYS A 86 7.97 -10.95 -13.28
CA LYS A 86 7.59 -11.28 -14.67
C LYS A 86 6.20 -10.78 -15.07
N ALA A 87 5.23 -10.76 -14.14
CA ALA A 87 3.89 -10.23 -14.43
C ALA A 87 3.87 -8.69 -14.59
N VAL A 88 4.71 -7.98 -13.82
CA VAL A 88 4.82 -6.52 -13.84
C VAL A 88 5.53 -6.04 -15.13
N GLN A 89 6.57 -6.75 -15.56
CA GLN A 89 7.31 -6.44 -16.79
C GLN A 89 6.48 -6.65 -18.07
N HIS A 90 5.59 -7.66 -18.09
CA HIS A 90 4.75 -7.94 -19.26
C HIS A 90 3.61 -6.92 -19.45
N ALA A 91 3.22 -6.19 -18.40
CA ALA A 91 2.27 -5.07 -18.50
C ALA A 91 2.97 -3.79 -19.00
N ALA A 92 4.19 -3.51 -18.52
CA ALA A 92 4.96 -2.32 -18.91
C ALA A 92 5.52 -2.38 -20.35
N GLY A 93 5.84 -3.58 -20.88
CA GLY A 93 6.37 -3.71 -22.25
C GLY A 93 5.39 -3.41 -23.39
N LYS A 94 4.09 -3.24 -23.10
CA LYS A 94 3.03 -3.04 -24.10
C LYS A 94 2.71 -1.57 -24.38
N SER A 95 3.09 -0.65 -23.50
CA SER A 95 2.83 0.78 -23.67
C SER A 95 3.88 1.51 -24.52
N GLY A 96 5.08 0.93 -24.69
CA GLY A 96 6.19 1.55 -25.42
C GLY A 96 6.23 1.30 -26.94
N THR A 97 5.29 0.53 -27.51
CA THR A 97 5.28 0.19 -28.95
C THR A 97 4.10 0.77 -29.73
N ALA A 98 3.17 1.48 -29.07
CA ALA A 98 2.02 2.10 -29.73
C ALA A 98 2.22 3.57 -30.12
N SER A 99 3.40 4.14 -29.91
CA SER A 99 3.73 5.55 -30.21
C SER A 99 4.92 5.73 -31.17
N MET A 100 5.31 4.68 -31.91
CA MET A 100 6.24 4.78 -33.05
C MET A 100 5.52 4.58 -34.38
#